data_AF-A0A246PVV4-F1
#
_entry.id   AF-A0A246PVV4-F1
#
_cell.length_a   1.000
_cell.length_b   1.000
_cell.length_c   1.000
_cell.angle_alpha   90.00
_cell.angle_beta   90.00
_cell.angle_gamma   90.00
#
_symmetry.space_group_name_H-M   'P 1'
#
loop_
_entity.id
_entity.type
_entity.pdbx_description
1 polymer ?
#
loop_
_entity_poly.entity_id
_entity_poly.type
_entity_poly.pdbx_seq_one_letter_code
_entity_poly.pdbx_strand_id
1 'polypeptide(L)'
;MLKPPRKFKRMLILPCLCSITFYLGSQMMTYTEAAFIHETKVEATISTASIFPKTVDQLTEQAKQHKEVILREYEGMKLKLTFTSIQELEQVLATWKQGREKIVAERELLQKVYVSIEGPYNQVQEELKGNKSESNKPVFSYVNAGFHIVKDNCEYVDKEVKLQVIDKQIQDFEKLLVEETAKQVSEAKKQEEAKKQEESKKQEEAKKLEESKKQEEAKKQEESKKQEEAKKLEESKKQEEAKKLEESKKQEEAKKLEEKKQEEQKNKDSK
;
A
#
# COMPACT_ATOMS: atom_id res chain seq x y z
N MET A 1 24.01 -58.68 115.38
CA MET A 1 23.70 -59.57 114.25
C MET A 1 23.98 -58.83 112.95
N LEU A 2 24.94 -59.34 112.17
CA LEU A 2 25.39 -58.80 110.89
C LEU A 2 24.29 -58.92 109.82
N LYS A 3 24.06 -57.84 109.06
CA LYS A 3 23.55 -57.92 107.68
C LYS A 3 24.49 -57.14 106.76
N PRO A 4 25.08 -57.77 105.73
CA PRO A 4 26.10 -57.15 104.89
C PRO A 4 25.51 -56.17 103.87
N PRO A 5 26.24 -55.10 103.48
CA PRO A 5 25.82 -54.24 102.38
C PRO A 5 25.95 -54.96 101.04
N ARG A 6 24.92 -54.84 100.20
CA ARG A 6 24.83 -55.43 98.87
C ARG A 6 25.92 -54.86 97.95
N LYS A 7 26.65 -55.76 97.29
CA LYS A 7 27.68 -55.45 96.29
C LYS A 7 27.03 -54.87 95.03
N PHE A 8 27.19 -53.57 94.75
CA PHE A 8 27.01 -53.05 93.40
C PHE A 8 28.22 -53.46 92.55
N LYS A 9 28.00 -54.29 91.54
CA LYS A 9 29.00 -54.52 90.48
C LYS A 9 29.25 -53.17 89.79
N ARG A 10 30.47 -52.65 89.84
CA ARG A 10 30.90 -51.60 88.91
C ARG A 10 30.86 -52.21 87.51
N MET A 11 29.79 -51.96 86.78
CA MET A 11 29.71 -52.19 85.35
C MET A 11 30.60 -51.12 84.70
N LEU A 12 31.87 -51.45 84.45
CA LEU A 12 32.72 -50.66 83.58
C LEU A 12 32.13 -50.77 82.18
N ILE A 13 31.24 -49.84 81.82
CA ILE A 13 30.92 -49.57 80.43
C ILE A 13 32.21 -48.97 79.87
N LEU A 14 33.00 -49.80 79.20
CA LEU A 14 34.18 -49.37 78.48
C LEU A 14 33.66 -48.54 77.29
N PRO A 15 33.78 -47.19 77.28
CA PRO A 15 33.46 -46.44 76.08
C PRO A 15 34.45 -46.93 75.01
N CYS A 16 33.90 -47.41 73.90
CA CYS A 16 34.67 -47.97 72.80
C CYS A 16 35.76 -46.97 72.40
N LEU A 17 37.02 -47.42 72.44
CA LEU A 17 38.21 -46.64 72.03
C LEU A 17 38.08 -46.08 70.60
N CYS A 18 37.21 -46.65 69.77
CA CYS A 18 36.93 -46.16 68.41
C CYS A 18 36.19 -44.82 68.37
N SER A 19 35.47 -44.44 69.42
CA SER A 19 34.70 -43.18 69.47
C SER A 19 35.57 -41.99 69.84
N ILE A 20 36.59 -42.22 70.66
CA ILE A 20 37.48 -41.17 71.18
C ILE A 20 38.51 -40.77 70.11
N THR A 21 38.99 -41.72 69.30
CA THR A 21 39.92 -41.44 68.19
C THR A 21 39.28 -40.71 67.01
N PHE A 22 38.00 -40.99 66.70
CA PHE A 22 37.26 -40.24 65.69
C PHE A 22 36.99 -38.78 66.12
N TYR A 23 36.65 -38.56 67.40
CA TYR A 23 36.39 -37.22 67.92
C TYR A 23 37.66 -36.37 68.05
N LEU A 24 38.79 -36.98 68.44
CA LEU A 24 40.10 -36.31 68.41
C LEU A 24 40.62 -36.09 66.98
N GLY A 25 40.37 -37.03 66.06
CA GLY A 25 40.68 -36.87 64.63
C GLY A 25 39.89 -35.73 63.97
N SER A 26 38.64 -35.50 64.42
CA SER A 26 37.80 -34.39 63.94
C SER A 26 38.30 -33.02 64.41
N GLN A 27 38.98 -32.93 65.55
CA GLN A 27 39.61 -31.68 66.02
C GLN A 27 41.02 -31.46 65.46
N MET A 28 41.76 -32.52 65.08
CA MET A 28 43.07 -32.37 64.43
C MET A 28 42.98 -32.13 62.92
N MET A 29 41.88 -32.51 62.26
CA MET A 29 41.63 -32.23 60.83
C MET A 29 41.18 -30.79 60.53
N THR A 30 40.89 -29.96 61.54
CA THR A 30 40.59 -28.53 61.33
C THR A 30 41.83 -27.62 61.45
N TYR A 31 43.01 -28.18 61.75
CA TYR A 31 44.25 -27.42 61.87
C TYR A 31 45.42 -28.11 61.15
N THR A 32 45.18 -28.66 59.97
CA THR A 32 46.24 -28.68 58.96
C THR A 32 46.39 -27.26 58.42
N GLU A 33 47.19 -26.44 59.12
CA GLU A 33 47.96 -25.40 58.46
C GLU A 33 48.77 -26.10 57.37
N ALA A 34 48.28 -26.03 56.14
CA ALA A 34 49.15 -26.20 55.00
C ALA A 34 50.21 -25.11 55.14
N ALA A 35 51.46 -25.50 55.42
CA ALA A 35 52.61 -24.66 55.19
C ALA A 35 52.67 -24.40 53.67
N PHE A 36 51.90 -23.41 53.22
CA PHE A 36 52.03 -22.84 51.90
C PHE A 36 53.43 -22.23 51.86
N ILE A 37 54.31 -22.95 51.18
CA ILE A 37 55.48 -22.40 50.50
C ILE A 37 55.05 -21.04 49.94
N HIS A 38 55.69 -19.98 50.43
CA HIS A 38 55.47 -18.57 50.09
C HIS A 38 54.34 -18.34 49.09
N GLU A 39 53.24 -17.77 49.57
CA GLU A 39 52.28 -17.09 48.70
C GLU A 39 53.07 -16.12 47.79
N THR A 40 53.48 -16.59 46.61
CA THR A 40 53.19 -15.84 45.40
C THR A 40 51.67 -15.78 45.39
N LYS A 41 51.16 -14.75 46.06
CA LYS A 41 49.86 -14.17 45.82
C LYS A 41 49.87 -13.74 44.36
N VAL A 42 49.75 -14.72 43.46
CA VAL A 42 49.20 -14.45 42.15
C VAL A 42 47.76 -14.15 42.51
N GLU A 43 47.48 -12.88 42.77
CA GLU A 43 46.16 -12.32 42.54
C GLU A 43 45.83 -12.70 41.11
N ALA A 44 45.25 -13.88 40.93
CA ALA A 44 44.38 -14.12 39.81
C ALA A 44 43.18 -13.21 40.10
N THR A 45 43.36 -11.91 39.82
CA THR A 45 42.32 -11.15 39.16
C THR A 45 41.98 -11.98 37.94
N ILE A 46 41.03 -12.90 38.10
CA ILE A 46 40.38 -13.56 36.98
C ILE A 46 39.70 -12.38 36.30
N SER A 47 40.42 -11.78 35.35
CA SER A 47 39.96 -10.63 34.60
C SER A 47 38.67 -11.08 33.95
N THR A 48 37.59 -10.55 34.48
CA THR A 48 36.25 -11.04 34.19
C THR A 48 35.88 -10.50 32.82
N ALA A 49 35.56 -11.43 31.91
CA ALA A 49 35.09 -11.26 30.53
C ALA A 49 36.15 -11.11 29.43
N SER A 50 37.08 -12.07 29.33
CA SER A 50 37.70 -12.39 28.03
C SER A 50 36.63 -12.93 27.08
N ILE A 51 36.19 -12.14 26.09
CA ILE A 51 35.32 -12.66 25.04
C ILE A 51 36.03 -13.78 24.29
N PHE A 52 35.32 -14.90 24.09
CA PHE A 52 35.86 -16.05 23.38
C PHE A 52 36.07 -15.74 21.90
N PRO A 53 37.13 -16.28 21.26
CA PRO A 53 37.40 -16.03 19.85
C PRO A 53 36.19 -16.28 18.94
N LYS A 54 35.47 -17.38 19.18
CA LYS A 54 34.24 -17.73 18.45
C LYS A 54 33.17 -16.63 18.47
N THR A 55 33.05 -15.90 19.58
CA THR A 55 32.08 -14.81 19.70
C THR A 55 32.49 -13.61 18.86
N VAL A 56 33.79 -13.29 18.81
CA VAL A 56 34.29 -12.23 17.92
C VAL A 56 34.10 -12.63 16.46
N ASP A 57 34.38 -13.88 16.08
CA ASP A 57 34.09 -14.39 14.73
C ASP A 57 32.61 -14.20 14.39
N GLN A 58 31.71 -14.61 15.28
CA GLN A 58 30.26 -14.45 15.09
C GLN A 58 29.86 -12.99 14.90
N LEU A 59 30.36 -12.07 15.73
CA LEU A 59 30.07 -10.64 15.62
C LEU A 59 30.64 -10.06 14.31
N THR A 60 31.85 -10.45 13.91
CA THR A 60 32.44 -9.99 12.64
C THR A 60 31.66 -10.49 11.43
N GLU A 61 31.15 -11.72 11.49
CA GLU A 61 30.34 -12.30 10.42
C GLU A 61 28.96 -11.65 10.35
N GLN A 62 28.31 -11.43 11.50
CA GLN A 62 27.06 -10.66 11.56
C GLN A 62 27.24 -9.25 10.98
N ALA A 63 28.34 -8.55 11.32
CA ALA A 63 28.61 -7.23 10.79
C ALA A 63 28.75 -7.24 9.26
N LYS A 64 29.42 -8.25 8.69
CA LYS A 64 29.52 -8.43 7.23
C LYS A 64 28.16 -8.67 6.60
N GLN A 65 27.35 -9.56 7.19
CA GLN A 65 26.01 -9.89 6.69
C GLN A 65 25.10 -8.66 6.67
N HIS A 66 25.02 -7.91 7.77
CA HIS A 66 24.21 -6.68 7.83
C HIS A 66 24.68 -5.66 6.77
N LYS A 67 25.99 -5.46 6.63
CA LYS A 67 26.54 -4.61 5.55
C LYS A 67 26.11 -5.08 4.16
N GLU A 68 26.22 -6.37 3.86
CA GLU A 68 25.85 -6.90 2.55
C GLU A 68 24.36 -6.73 2.24
N VAL A 69 23.49 -6.94 3.25
CA VAL A 69 22.05 -6.70 3.11
C VAL A 69 21.77 -5.23 2.81
N ILE A 70 22.41 -4.32 3.56
CA ILE A 70 22.28 -2.86 3.36
C ILE A 70 22.68 -2.46 1.94
N LEU A 71 23.83 -2.94 1.46
CA LEU A 71 24.32 -2.63 0.11
C LEU A 71 23.40 -3.20 -0.98
N ARG A 72 22.90 -4.43 -0.78
CA ARG A 72 21.97 -5.06 -1.73
C ARG A 72 20.67 -4.29 -1.86
N GLU A 73 20.05 -3.89 -0.75
CA GLU A 73 18.82 -3.10 -0.77
C GLU A 73 19.07 -1.72 -1.39
N TYR A 74 20.21 -1.08 -1.07
CA TYR A 74 20.57 0.23 -1.62
C TYR A 74 20.77 0.19 -3.15
N GLU A 75 21.54 -0.77 -3.65
CA GLU A 75 21.75 -0.94 -5.09
C GLU A 75 20.46 -1.40 -5.80
N GLY A 76 19.65 -2.25 -5.16
CA GLY A 76 18.35 -2.66 -5.67
C GLY A 76 17.39 -1.49 -5.91
N MET A 77 17.37 -0.50 -5.00
CA MET A 77 16.56 0.72 -5.18
C MET A 77 17.03 1.58 -6.35
N LYS A 78 18.35 1.69 -6.57
CA LYS A 78 18.92 2.50 -7.66
C LYS A 78 18.61 1.98 -9.07
N LEU A 79 18.40 0.68 -9.23
CA LEU A 79 18.23 0.06 -10.56
C LEU A 79 16.93 0.46 -11.27
N LYS A 80 15.96 1.07 -10.57
CA LYS A 80 14.64 1.38 -11.14
C LYS A 80 14.25 2.85 -10.91
N LEU A 81 14.73 3.71 -11.81
CA LEU A 81 14.52 5.18 -11.77
C LEU A 81 13.58 5.71 -12.87
N THR A 82 13.23 4.90 -13.86
CA THR A 82 12.37 5.31 -14.98
C THR A 82 10.96 4.78 -14.80
N PHE A 83 9.96 5.64 -14.96
CA PHE A 83 8.54 5.31 -14.87
C PHE A 83 7.80 5.89 -16.07
N THR A 84 6.85 5.12 -16.61
CA THR A 84 6.01 5.49 -17.76
C THR A 84 4.58 5.81 -17.36
N SER A 85 4.20 5.53 -16.12
CA SER A 85 2.88 5.80 -15.58
C SER A 85 2.93 6.24 -14.11
N ILE A 86 1.85 6.89 -13.66
CA ILE A 86 1.66 7.27 -12.25
C ILE A 86 1.69 6.03 -11.34
N GLN A 87 1.05 4.94 -11.77
CA GLN A 87 1.05 3.69 -11.00
C GLN A 87 2.45 3.10 -10.82
N GLU A 88 3.30 3.16 -11.85
CA GLU A 88 4.70 2.74 -11.74
C GLU A 88 5.48 3.65 -10.80
N LEU A 89 5.25 4.96 -10.85
CA LEU A 89 5.87 5.93 -9.93
C LEU A 89 5.46 5.67 -8.47
N GLU A 90 4.18 5.40 -8.21
CA GLU A 90 3.70 5.04 -6.87
C GLU A 90 4.35 3.75 -6.36
N GLN A 91 4.49 2.74 -7.22
CA GLN A 91 5.17 1.50 -6.87
C GLN A 91 6.65 1.73 -6.56
N VAL A 92 7.36 2.50 -7.40
CA VAL A 92 8.77 2.85 -7.15
C VAL A 92 8.90 3.64 -5.84
N LEU A 93 8.01 4.58 -5.58
CA LEU A 93 8.02 5.34 -4.34
C LEU A 93 7.78 4.45 -3.11
N ALA A 94 6.86 3.49 -3.21
CA ALA A 94 6.62 2.51 -2.17
C ALA A 94 7.85 1.61 -1.92
N THR A 95 8.51 1.12 -2.98
CA THR A 95 9.72 0.29 -2.83
C THR A 95 10.88 1.09 -2.25
N TRP A 96 11.04 2.36 -2.61
CA TRP A 96 12.06 3.23 -2.02
C TRP A 96 11.80 3.52 -0.54
N LYS A 97 10.55 3.78 -0.14
CA LYS A 97 10.19 3.96 1.28
C LYS A 97 10.45 2.69 2.08
N GLN A 98 10.02 1.55 1.57
CA GLN A 98 10.26 0.26 2.22
C GLN A 98 11.75 -0.07 2.32
N GLY A 99 12.52 0.12 1.23
CA GLY A 99 13.96 -0.14 1.22
C GLY A 99 14.72 0.77 2.18
N ARG A 100 14.32 2.04 2.29
CA ARG A 100 14.84 2.96 3.31
C ARG A 100 14.62 2.45 4.73
N GLU A 101 13.40 2.03 5.06
CA GLU A 101 13.08 1.50 6.39
C GLU A 101 13.91 0.26 6.72
N LYS A 102 14.06 -0.67 5.76
CA LYS A 102 14.93 -1.84 5.91
C LYS A 102 16.39 -1.45 6.16
N ILE A 103 16.93 -0.52 5.37
CA ILE A 103 18.33 -0.06 5.55
C ILE A 103 18.52 0.54 6.94
N VAL A 104 17.57 1.33 7.43
CA VAL A 104 17.62 1.88 8.79
C VAL A 104 17.61 0.77 9.84
N ALA A 105 16.71 -0.20 9.72
CA ALA A 105 16.64 -1.33 10.65
C ALA A 105 17.93 -2.16 10.65
N GLU A 106 18.49 -2.46 9.49
CA GLU A 106 19.75 -3.21 9.36
C GLU A 106 20.95 -2.41 9.91
N ARG A 107 20.96 -1.09 9.73
CA ARG A 107 21.96 -0.22 10.35
C ARG A 107 21.90 -0.23 11.87
N GLU A 108 20.70 -0.26 12.45
CA GLU A 108 20.53 -0.41 13.90
C GLU A 108 21.05 -1.76 14.39
N LEU A 109 20.83 -2.84 13.64
CA LEU A 109 21.37 -4.16 13.97
C LEU A 109 22.91 -4.16 13.88
N LEU A 110 23.48 -3.58 12.82
CA LEU A 110 24.93 -3.40 12.69
C LEU A 110 25.52 -2.58 13.83
N GLN A 111 24.85 -1.50 14.25
CA GLN A 111 25.27 -0.70 15.39
C GLN A 111 25.22 -1.51 16.71
N LYS A 112 24.21 -2.37 16.90
CA LYS A 112 24.16 -3.27 18.06
C LYS A 112 25.34 -4.25 18.08
N VAL A 113 25.75 -4.75 16.91
CA VAL A 113 26.95 -5.59 16.77
C VAL A 113 28.20 -4.79 17.16
N TYR A 114 28.34 -3.55 16.67
CA TYR A 114 29.43 -2.65 17.04
C TYR A 114 29.53 -2.44 18.56
N VAL A 115 28.42 -2.07 19.20
CA VAL A 115 28.38 -1.84 20.66
C VAL A 115 28.72 -3.12 21.43
N SER A 116 28.32 -4.29 20.92
CA SER A 116 28.62 -5.59 21.55
C SER A 116 30.11 -5.93 21.55
N ILE A 117 30.87 -5.51 20.51
CA ILE A 117 32.32 -5.74 20.43
C ILE A 117 33.15 -4.61 21.05
N GLU A 118 32.57 -3.42 21.23
CA GLU A 118 33.24 -2.23 21.77
C GLU A 118 33.64 -2.37 23.25
N GLY A 119 32.76 -2.89 24.11
CA GLY A 119 33.07 -3.12 25.52
C GLY A 119 34.32 -4.01 25.74
N PRO A 120 34.38 -5.20 25.13
CA PRO A 120 35.54 -6.09 25.16
C PRO A 120 36.81 -5.45 24.61
N TYR A 121 36.70 -4.69 23.52
CA TYR A 121 37.81 -3.95 22.95
C TYR A 121 38.36 -2.94 23.96
N ASN A 122 37.50 -2.11 24.57
CA ASN A 122 37.91 -1.13 25.56
C ASN A 122 38.56 -1.77 26.78
N GLN A 123 38.05 -2.91 27.25
CA GLN A 123 38.65 -3.67 28.34
C GLN A 123 40.07 -4.14 27.99
N VAL A 124 40.27 -4.68 26.79
CA VAL A 124 41.59 -5.06 26.28
C VAL A 124 42.53 -3.84 26.20
N GLN A 125 42.02 -2.68 25.78
CA GLN A 125 42.81 -1.44 25.70
C GLN A 125 43.27 -0.95 27.08
N GLU A 126 42.44 -1.06 28.12
CA GLU A 126 42.82 -0.70 29.49
C GLU A 126 43.81 -1.71 30.09
N GLU A 127 43.62 -3.01 29.87
CA GLU A 127 44.55 -4.05 30.35
C GLU A 127 45.96 -3.90 29.75
N LEU A 128 46.05 -3.50 28.48
CA LEU A 128 47.32 -3.21 27.80
C LEU A 128 48.08 -2.01 28.40
N LYS A 129 47.38 -1.05 29.02
CA LYS A 129 48.00 0.09 29.72
C LYS A 129 48.58 -0.31 31.09
N GLY A 130 47.97 -1.30 31.75
CA GLY A 130 48.28 -1.68 33.13
C GLY A 130 49.28 -2.82 33.31
N ASN A 131 49.32 -3.83 32.42
CA ASN A 131 50.23 -4.98 32.57
C ASN A 131 50.62 -5.63 31.23
N LYS A 132 51.93 -5.72 30.95
CA LYS A 132 52.49 -6.38 29.76
C LYS A 132 52.67 -7.89 29.95
N SER A 133 51.61 -8.60 30.33
CA SER A 133 51.66 -10.07 30.38
C SER A 133 51.76 -10.64 28.95
N GLU A 134 52.82 -11.39 28.66
CA GLU A 134 53.08 -11.97 27.34
C GLU A 134 52.06 -13.02 26.91
N SER A 135 51.41 -13.68 27.87
CA SER A 135 50.45 -14.76 27.61
C SER A 135 49.14 -14.28 26.97
N ASN A 136 48.77 -13.02 27.16
CA ASN A 136 47.47 -12.49 26.71
C ASN A 136 47.56 -11.75 25.37
N LYS A 137 48.76 -11.49 24.86
CA LYS A 137 49.01 -10.84 23.56
C LYS A 137 48.19 -11.41 22.38
N PRO A 138 48.09 -12.74 22.16
CA PRO A 138 47.35 -13.28 21.02
C PRO A 138 45.84 -13.02 21.14
N VAL A 139 45.26 -13.16 22.33
CA VAL A 139 43.82 -12.89 22.58
C VAL A 139 43.50 -11.42 22.32
N PHE A 140 44.36 -10.50 22.80
CA PHE A 140 44.21 -9.07 22.56
C PHE A 140 44.31 -8.68 21.08
N SER A 141 45.28 -9.26 20.36
CA SER A 141 45.43 -9.02 18.92
C SER A 141 44.18 -9.43 18.14
N TYR A 142 43.54 -10.51 18.55
CA TYR A 142 42.37 -11.05 17.89
C TYR A 142 41.10 -10.22 18.16
N VAL A 143 40.87 -9.80 19.41
CA VAL A 143 39.77 -8.89 19.75
C VAL A 143 39.94 -7.54 19.03
N ASN A 144 41.16 -7.00 18.98
CA ASN A 144 41.44 -5.75 18.25
C ASN A 144 41.15 -5.91 16.75
N ALA A 145 41.61 -6.98 16.12
CA ALA A 145 41.34 -7.25 14.72
C ALA A 145 39.84 -7.35 14.43
N GLY A 146 39.10 -8.09 15.26
CA GLY A 146 37.65 -8.22 15.12
C GLY A 146 36.92 -6.88 15.27
N PHE A 147 37.28 -6.08 16.27
CA PHE A 147 36.72 -4.75 16.48
C PHE A 147 36.94 -3.84 15.26
N HIS A 148 38.17 -3.79 14.74
CA HIS A 148 38.48 -3.00 13.55
C HIS A 148 37.68 -3.46 12.32
N ILE A 149 37.51 -4.77 12.12
CA ILE A 149 36.66 -5.29 11.03
C ILE A 149 35.21 -4.79 11.16
N VAL A 150 34.63 -4.86 12.36
CA VAL A 150 33.26 -4.39 12.60
C VAL A 150 33.15 -2.88 12.40
N LYS A 151 34.12 -2.12 12.92
CA LYS A 151 34.21 -0.67 12.76
C LYS A 151 34.31 -0.26 11.29
N ASP A 152 35.22 -0.88 10.54
CA ASP A 152 35.41 -0.61 9.11
C ASP A 152 34.14 -0.90 8.30
N ASN A 153 33.39 -1.94 8.66
CA ASN A 153 32.10 -2.23 8.03
C ASN A 153 31.06 -1.12 8.30
N CYS A 154 31.00 -0.60 9.54
CA CYS A 154 30.11 0.51 9.89
C CYS A 154 30.49 1.78 9.11
N GLU A 155 31.77 2.15 9.12
CA GLU A 155 32.28 3.33 8.41
C GLU A 155 32.06 3.23 6.89
N TYR A 156 32.25 2.03 6.32
CA TYR A 156 31.98 1.78 4.90
C TYR A 156 30.50 2.02 4.57
N VAL A 157 29.59 1.48 5.37
CA VAL A 157 28.15 1.68 5.20
C VAL A 157 27.78 3.16 5.31
N ASP A 158 28.35 3.90 6.27
CA ASP A 158 28.17 5.35 6.42
C ASP A 158 28.65 6.17 5.24
N LYS A 159 29.73 5.74 4.61
CA LYS A 159 30.28 6.38 3.42
C LYS A 159 29.44 6.10 2.16
N GLU A 160 29.11 4.84 1.91
CA GLU A 160 28.47 4.40 0.66
C GLU A 160 26.95 4.63 0.67
N VAL A 161 26.29 4.38 1.81
CA VAL A 161 24.83 4.44 1.94
C VAL A 161 24.43 5.68 2.73
N LYS A 162 24.27 6.79 2.01
CA LYS A 162 23.84 8.08 2.57
C LYS A 162 22.32 8.17 2.62
N LEU A 163 21.74 8.05 3.81
CA LEU A 163 20.30 8.18 4.02
C LEU A 163 19.73 9.50 3.48
N GLN A 164 20.49 10.59 3.57
CA GLN A 164 20.09 11.90 3.01
C GLN A 164 19.85 11.87 1.49
N VAL A 165 20.63 11.07 0.75
CA VAL A 165 20.46 10.92 -0.70
C VAL A 165 19.18 10.14 -0.99
N ILE A 166 18.88 9.12 -0.19
CA ILE A 166 17.65 8.34 -0.30
C ILE A 166 16.43 9.21 0.01
N ASP A 167 16.49 9.98 1.10
CA ASP A 167 15.43 10.91 1.51
C ASP A 167 15.13 11.94 0.42
N LYS A 168 16.18 12.54 -0.16
CA LYS A 168 16.04 13.50 -1.25
C LYS A 168 15.38 12.87 -2.48
N GLN A 169 15.79 11.66 -2.85
CA GLN A 169 15.19 10.97 -3.99
C GLN A 169 13.70 10.64 -3.74
N ILE A 170 13.34 10.22 -2.53
CA ILE A 170 11.95 9.97 -2.15
C ILE A 170 11.13 11.26 -2.27
N GLN A 171 11.66 12.39 -1.79
CA GLN A 171 11.01 13.70 -1.92
C GLN A 171 10.83 14.11 -3.39
N ASP A 172 11.84 13.88 -4.23
CA ASP A 172 11.77 14.17 -5.66
C ASP A 172 10.67 13.33 -6.33
N PHE A 173 10.53 12.04 -5.98
CA PHE A 173 9.43 11.20 -6.46
C PHE A 173 8.05 11.64 -5.95
N GLU A 174 7.94 12.03 -4.68
CA GLU A 174 6.68 12.56 -4.12
C GLU A 174 6.25 13.83 -4.86
N LYS A 175 7.20 14.73 -5.13
CA LYS A 175 6.94 15.96 -5.88
C LYS A 175 6.49 15.66 -7.31
N LEU A 176 7.17 14.74 -8.00
CA LEU A 176 6.80 14.31 -9.34
C LEU A 176 5.41 13.67 -9.37
N LEU A 177 5.07 12.88 -8.35
CA LEU A 177 3.76 12.25 -8.23
C LEU A 177 2.64 13.30 -8.10
N VAL A 178 2.85 14.32 -7.26
CA VAL A 178 1.90 15.43 -7.10
C VAL A 178 1.74 16.22 -8.39
N GLU A 179 2.83 16.48 -9.11
CA GLU A 179 2.79 17.20 -10.39
C GLU A 179 2.02 16.42 -11.46
N GLU A 180 2.28 15.12 -11.59
CA GLU A 180 1.68 14.29 -12.63
C GLU A 180 0.19 14.00 -12.36
N THR A 181 -0.17 13.80 -11.10
CA THR A 181 -1.59 13.68 -10.69
C THR A 181 -2.36 14.98 -10.91
N ALA A 182 -1.75 16.15 -10.61
CA ALA A 182 -2.36 17.44 -10.89
C ALA A 182 -2.60 17.66 -12.39
N LYS A 183 -1.65 17.28 -13.25
CA LYS A 183 -1.80 17.33 -14.71
C LYS A 183 -2.96 16.45 -15.18
N GLN A 184 -3.03 15.18 -14.76
CA GLN A 184 -4.13 14.28 -15.12
C GLN A 184 -5.50 14.83 -14.70
N VAL A 185 -5.62 15.36 -13.49
CA VAL A 185 -6.88 15.96 -13.02
C VAL A 185 -7.26 17.18 -13.86
N SER A 186 -6.30 18.02 -14.22
CA SER A 186 -6.56 19.19 -15.07
C SER A 186 -6.99 18.82 -16.49
N GLU A 187 -6.40 17.77 -17.05
CA GLU A 187 -6.71 17.27 -18.38
C GLU A 187 -8.07 16.57 -18.42
N ALA A 188 -8.40 15.79 -17.40
CA ALA A 188 -9.73 15.22 -17.21
C ALA A 188 -10.82 16.30 -17.14
N LYS A 189 -10.58 17.40 -16.41
CA LYS A 189 -11.52 18.53 -16.36
C LYS A 189 -11.70 19.19 -17.72
N LYS A 190 -10.63 19.40 -18.48
CA LYS A 190 -10.70 19.95 -19.85
C LYS A 190 -11.50 19.05 -20.80
N GLN A 191 -11.30 17.73 -20.70
CA GLN A 191 -12.08 16.77 -21.50
C GLN A 191 -13.56 16.75 -21.11
N GLU A 192 -13.88 16.86 -19.82
CA GLU A 192 -15.27 16.93 -19.35
C GLU A 192 -15.95 18.23 -19.81
N GLU A 193 -15.24 19.35 -19.76
CA GLU A 193 -15.72 20.65 -20.24
C GLU A 193 -15.96 20.64 -21.76
N ALA A 194 -15.06 20.02 -22.53
CA ALA A 194 -15.22 19.82 -23.96
C ALA A 194 -16.45 18.94 -24.29
N LYS A 195 -16.67 17.85 -23.55
CA LYS A 195 -17.88 17.00 -23.71
C LYS A 195 -19.16 17.76 -23.41
N LYS A 196 -19.18 18.54 -22.32
CA LYS A 196 -20.33 19.40 -21.97
C LYS A 196 -20.63 20.44 -23.05
N GLN A 197 -19.60 21.05 -23.64
CA GLN A 197 -19.79 21.98 -24.77
C GLN A 197 -20.32 21.27 -26.02
N GLU A 198 -19.83 20.06 -26.33
CA GLU A 198 -20.30 19.29 -27.48
C GLU A 198 -21.77 18.85 -27.31
N GLU A 199 -22.14 18.43 -26.11
CA GLU A 199 -23.52 18.07 -25.76
C GLU A 199 -24.47 19.28 -25.84
N SER A 200 -24.03 20.44 -25.36
CA SER A 200 -24.80 21.69 -25.49
C SER A 200 -25.03 22.07 -26.95
N LYS A 201 -24.02 21.90 -27.83
CA LYS A 201 -24.18 22.17 -29.27
C LYS A 201 -25.18 21.22 -29.92
N LYS A 202 -25.12 19.92 -29.58
CA LYS A 202 -26.09 18.93 -30.08
C LYS A 202 -27.53 19.25 -29.64
N GLN A 203 -27.72 19.70 -28.40
CA GLN A 203 -29.04 20.13 -27.93
C GLN A 203 -29.54 21.39 -28.65
N GLU A 204 -28.66 22.36 -28.92
CA GLU A 204 -29.04 23.57 -29.65
C GLU A 204 -29.43 23.26 -31.11
N GLU A 205 -28.68 22.36 -31.75
CA GLU A 205 -28.97 21.90 -33.12
C GLU A 205 -30.30 21.13 -33.19
N ALA A 206 -30.58 20.27 -32.21
CA ALA A 206 -31.86 19.57 -32.10
C ALA A 206 -33.05 20.53 -31.93
N LYS A 207 -32.90 21.59 -31.12
CA LYS A 207 -33.94 22.63 -30.95
C LYS A 207 -34.21 23.38 -32.25
N LYS A 208 -33.17 23.75 -33.01
CA LYS A 208 -33.32 24.40 -34.32
C LYS A 208 -34.04 23.51 -35.33
N LEU A 209 -33.75 22.21 -35.34
CA LEU A 209 -34.46 21.23 -36.17
C LEU A 209 -35.94 21.08 -35.77
N GLU A 210 -36.24 21.06 -34.47
CA GLU A 210 -37.62 20.98 -33.98
C GLU A 210 -38.43 22.25 -34.31
N GLU A 211 -37.81 23.42 -34.17
CA GLU A 211 -38.41 24.70 -34.53
C GLU A 211 -38.68 24.79 -36.04
N SER A 212 -37.75 24.31 -36.87
CA SER A 212 -37.93 24.24 -38.31
C SER A 212 -39.07 23.28 -38.71
N LYS A 213 -39.23 22.16 -38.02
CA LYS A 213 -40.36 21.23 -38.25
C LYS A 213 -41.70 21.85 -37.85
N LYS A 214 -41.77 22.56 -36.73
CA LYS A 214 -43.00 23.29 -36.32
C LYS A 214 -43.40 24.36 -37.33
N GLN A 215 -42.43 25.08 -37.91
CA GLN A 215 -42.71 26.04 -38.99
C GLN A 215 -43.21 25.35 -40.26
N GLU A 216 -42.66 24.19 -40.62
CA GLU A 216 -43.12 23.43 -41.79
C GLU A 216 -44.54 22.86 -41.60
N GLU A 217 -44.85 22.38 -40.39
CA GLU A 217 -46.17 21.89 -40.03
C GLU A 217 -47.23 23.00 -40.03
N ALA A 218 -46.88 24.20 -39.53
CA ALA A 218 -47.74 25.38 -39.60
C ALA A 218 -48.05 25.79 -41.06
N LYS A 219 -47.06 25.72 -41.96
CA LYS A 219 -47.29 25.98 -43.39
C LYS A 219 -48.22 24.96 -44.05
N LYS A 220 -48.08 23.67 -43.72
CA LYS A 220 -48.97 22.61 -44.24
C LYS A 220 -50.41 22.78 -43.74
N GLN A 221 -50.61 23.20 -42.49
CA GLN A 221 -51.94 23.51 -41.98
C GLN A 221 -52.57 24.73 -42.67
N GLU A 222 -51.78 25.77 -42.97
CA GLU A 222 -52.27 26.94 -43.71
C GLU A 222 -52.66 26.59 -45.16
N GLU A 223 -51.88 25.73 -45.81
CA GLU A 223 -52.16 25.23 -47.16
C GLU A 223 -53.42 24.34 -47.20
N SER A 224 -53.59 23.48 -46.18
CA SER A 224 -54.79 22.65 -46.05
C SER A 224 -56.06 23.48 -45.84
N LYS A 225 -56.00 24.56 -45.05
CA LYS A 225 -57.13 25.49 -44.89
C LYS A 225 -57.51 26.19 -46.20
N LYS A 226 -56.52 26.60 -47.01
CA LYS A 226 -56.77 27.19 -48.34
C LYS A 226 -57.43 26.20 -49.31
N GLN A 227 -57.04 24.92 -49.27
CA GLN A 227 -57.69 23.88 -50.09
C GLN A 227 -59.13 23.57 -49.64
N GLU A 228 -59.40 23.60 -48.32
CA GLU A 228 -60.75 23.36 -47.80
C GLU A 228 -61.71 24.51 -48.16
N GLU A 229 -61.22 25.75 -48.12
CA GLU A 229 -61.97 26.93 -48.56
C GLU A 229 -62.27 26.87 -50.07
N ALA A 230 -61.33 26.42 -50.88
CA ALA A 230 -61.53 26.21 -52.33
C ALA A 230 -62.58 25.12 -52.63
N LYS A 231 -62.61 24.03 -51.86
CA LYS A 231 -63.61 22.95 -52.02
C LYS A 231 -65.02 23.41 -51.66
N LYS A 232 -65.19 24.21 -50.60
CA LYS A 232 -66.51 24.79 -50.25
C LYS A 232 -67.07 25.69 -51.34
N LEU A 233 -66.21 26.47 -52.01
CA LEU A 233 -66.59 27.27 -53.18
C LEU A 233 -67.01 26.41 -54.37
N GLU A 234 -66.36 25.27 -54.60
CA GLU A 234 -66.70 24.37 -55.70
C GLU A 234 -68.00 23.60 -55.46
N GLU A 235 -68.25 23.17 -54.22
CA GLU A 235 -69.49 22.48 -53.83
C GLU A 235 -70.71 23.41 -53.94
N SER A 236 -70.55 24.69 -53.57
CA SER A 236 -71.60 25.69 -53.75
C SER A 236 -71.97 25.91 -55.22
N LYS A 237 -70.98 25.88 -56.13
CA LYS A 237 -71.23 25.96 -57.59
C LYS A 237 -71.96 24.73 -58.13
N LYS A 238 -71.62 23.52 -57.67
CA LYS A 238 -72.29 22.28 -58.10
C LYS A 238 -73.77 22.23 -57.67
N GLN A 239 -74.10 22.75 -56.49
CA GLN A 239 -75.51 22.85 -56.07
C GLN A 239 -76.30 23.85 -56.91
N GLU A 240 -75.68 24.94 -57.35
CA GLU A 240 -76.33 25.93 -58.22
C GLU A 240 -76.59 25.35 -59.63
N GLU A 241 -75.67 24.54 -60.16
CA GLU A 241 -75.80 23.87 -61.45
C GLU A 241 -76.88 22.76 -61.42
N ALA A 242 -77.00 22.01 -60.32
CA ALA A 242 -78.03 21.00 -60.13
C ALA A 242 -79.45 21.61 -60.14
N LYS A 243 -79.64 22.80 -59.55
CA LYS A 243 -80.94 23.50 -59.56
C LYS A 243 -81.35 23.93 -60.98
N LYS A 244 -80.41 24.37 -61.82
CA LYS A 244 -80.70 24.73 -63.22
C LYS A 244 -81.13 23.54 -64.08
N LEU A 245 -80.55 22.36 -63.83
CA LEU A 245 -80.91 21.13 -64.53
C LEU A 245 -82.31 20.62 -64.16
N GLU A 246 -82.73 20.79 -62.91
CA GLU A 246 -84.07 20.39 -62.45
C GLU A 246 -85.17 21.30 -63.03
N GLU A 247 -84.90 22.60 -63.16
CA GLU A 247 -85.82 23.56 -63.79
C GLU A 247 -86.02 23.26 -65.29
N SER A 248 -84.95 22.84 -65.98
CA SER A 248 -85.02 22.48 -67.39
C SER A 248 -85.82 21.20 -67.66
N LYS A 249 -85.80 20.22 -66.74
CA LYS A 249 -86.60 18.99 -66.86
C LYS A 249 -88.10 19.23 -66.68
N LYS A 250 -88.49 20.16 -65.78
CA LYS A 250 -89.91 20.54 -65.60
C LYS A 250 -90.50 21.20 -66.84
N GLN A 251 -89.72 21.96 -67.60
CA GLN A 251 -90.19 22.57 -68.85
C GLN A 251 -90.38 21.54 -69.99
N GLU A 252 -89.58 20.48 -70.01
CA GLU A 252 -89.71 19.44 -71.04
C GLU A 252 -90.94 18.53 -70.83
N GLU A 253 -91.29 18.26 -69.56
CA GLU A 253 -92.49 17.50 -69.20
C GLU A 253 -93.79 18.26 -69.53
N ALA A 254 -93.77 19.59 -69.38
CA ALA A 254 -94.89 20.45 -69.77
C ALA A 254 -95.17 20.41 -71.29
N LYS A 255 -94.14 20.33 -72.13
CA LYS A 255 -94.30 20.25 -73.60
C LYS A 255 -94.90 18.91 -74.06
N LYS A 256 -94.55 17.78 -73.43
CA LYS A 256 -95.11 16.46 -73.79
C LYS A 256 -96.60 16.32 -73.45
N LEU A 257 -97.08 17.04 -72.43
CA LEU A 257 -98.50 17.08 -72.09
C LEU A 257 -99.34 17.90 -73.09
N GLU A 258 -98.71 18.86 -73.78
CA GLU A 258 -99.38 19.71 -74.76
C GLU A 258 -99.55 19.01 -76.12
N GLU A 259 -98.58 18.19 -76.54
CA GLU A 259 -98.70 17.35 -77.76
C GLU A 259 -99.81 16.30 -77.64
N LYS A 260 -99.97 15.65 -76.48
CA LYS A 260 -101.05 14.67 -76.27
C LYS A 260 -102.44 15.29 -76.36
N LYS A 261 -102.61 16.57 -75.96
CA LYS A 261 -103.91 17.26 -76.08
C LYS A 261 -104.24 17.63 -77.53
N GLN A 262 -103.25 17.89 -78.38
CA GLN A 262 -103.50 18.19 -79.79
C GLN A 262 -103.88 16.95 -80.61
N GLU A 263 -103.39 15.77 -80.23
CA GLU A 263 -103.70 14.52 -80.93
C GLU A 263 -105.12 13.99 -80.60
N GLU A 264 -105.60 14.25 -79.38
CA GLU A 264 -106.96 13.84 -78.96
C GLU A 264 -108.07 14.74 -79.56
N GLN A 265 -107.75 15.96 -79.96
CA GLN A 265 -108.70 16.89 -80.58
C GLN A 265 -108.92 16.63 -82.08
N LYS A 266 -107.98 15.95 -82.76
CA LYS A 266 -108.10 15.66 -84.21
C LYS A 266 -108.94 14.43 -84.57
N ASN A 267 -109.30 13.58 -83.60
CA ASN A 267 -110.05 12.34 -83.88
C ASN A 267 -111.53 12.36 -83.46
N LYS A 268 -112.06 13.48 -82.95
CA LYS A 268 -113.48 13.61 -82.58
C LYS A 268 -114.40 14.19 -83.67
N ASP A 269 -113.86 14.66 -84.79
CA ASP A 269 -114.65 15.25 -85.90
C ASP A 269 -114.82 14.32 -87.12
N SER A 270 -114.70 13.00 -86.96
CA SER A 270 -115.01 12.05 -88.04
C SER A 270 -115.56 10.72 -87.53
N LYS A 271 -116.80 10.75 -87.01
CA LYS A 271 -117.84 9.76 -87.38
C LYS A 271 -119.23 10.17 -86.94
#